data_AF-A0A6C0JCW1-F1
#
_entry.id   AF-A0A6C0JCW1-F1
#
_cell.length_a   1.000
_cell.length_b   1.000
_cell.length_c   1.000
_cell.angle_alpha   90.00
_cell.angle_beta   90.00
_cell.angle_gamma   90.00
#
_symmetry.space_group_name_H-M   'P 1'
#
loop_
_entity.id
_entity.type
_entity.pdbx_description
1 polymer ?
#
loop_
_entity_poly.entity_id
_entity_poly.type
_entity_poly.pdbx_seq_one_letter_code
_entity_poly.pdbx_strand_id
1 'polypeptide(L)'
;MQIIRDTIWSSCLSDATRMYRLGEPNEKCYKLADATWKMKMRYKKIENRRKENSSILLDAPPKEAAVDQRTKQKICCATTMAGKPCRFKAVVGDYCRKHKVSDIGMGKKVDVNSLLSQLDGIKITG
;
A
#
# COMPACT_ATOMS: atom_id res chain seq x y z
N MET A 1 -26.44 2.31 22.22
CA MET A 1 -26.23 3.35 21.20
C MET A 1 -26.41 4.69 21.89
N GLN A 2 -25.34 5.47 21.97
CA GLN A 2 -25.38 6.82 22.55
C GLN A 2 -26.20 7.74 21.65
N ILE A 3 -26.93 8.67 22.24
CA ILE A 3 -27.81 9.59 21.51
C ILE A 3 -27.00 10.81 21.11
N ILE A 4 -27.08 11.18 19.83
CA ILE A 4 -26.47 12.40 19.31
C ILE A 4 -27.60 13.37 19.02
N ARG A 5 -27.52 14.58 19.57
CA ARG A 5 -28.50 15.66 19.38
C ARG A 5 -28.25 16.37 18.04
N ASP A 6 -28.26 15.59 16.96
CA ASP A 6 -28.06 16.06 15.59
C ASP A 6 -29.36 16.66 14.99
N THR A 7 -29.31 17.01 13.70
CA THR A 7 -30.45 17.56 12.98
C THR A 7 -31.62 16.58 12.89
N ILE A 8 -31.34 15.28 12.76
CA ILE A 8 -32.36 14.22 12.72
C ILE A 8 -33.02 14.08 14.09
N TRP A 9 -32.24 14.14 15.18
CA TRP A 9 -32.80 14.11 16.52
C TRP A 9 -33.67 15.34 16.77
N SER A 10 -33.21 16.51 16.35
CA SER A 10 -33.96 17.77 16.48
C SER A 10 -35.28 17.74 15.71
N SER A 11 -35.29 17.15 14.51
CA SER A 11 -36.55 16.93 13.77
C SER A 11 -37.47 15.95 14.51
N CYS A 12 -36.93 14.87 15.08
CA CYS A 12 -37.73 13.93 15.88
C CYS A 12 -38.35 14.62 17.11
N LEU A 13 -37.62 15.54 17.76
CA LEU A 13 -38.14 16.32 18.87
C LEU A 13 -39.25 17.26 18.42
N SER A 14 -39.03 18.02 17.34
CA SER A 14 -40.05 18.91 16.77
C SER A 14 -41.33 18.15 16.40
N ASP A 15 -41.20 16.98 15.80
CA ASP A 15 -42.34 16.14 15.43
C ASP A 15 -43.06 15.59 16.66
N ALA A 16 -42.32 15.18 17.70
CA ALA A 16 -42.91 14.76 18.97
C ALA A 16 -43.68 15.90 19.65
N THR A 17 -43.10 17.10 19.71
CA THR A 17 -43.74 18.30 20.27
C THR A 17 -45.03 18.65 19.51
N ARG A 18 -45.00 18.57 18.18
CA ARG A 18 -46.18 18.78 17.32
C ARG A 18 -47.23 17.69 17.54
N MET A 19 -46.82 16.43 17.67
CA MET A 19 -47.71 15.28 17.91
C MET A 19 -48.48 15.42 19.23
N TYR A 20 -47.79 15.86 20.29
CA TYR A 20 -48.42 16.14 21.58
C TYR A 20 -49.12 17.51 21.64
N ARG A 21 -49.08 18.30 20.56
CA ARG A 21 -49.67 19.64 20.45
C ARG A 21 -49.22 20.60 21.56
N LEU A 22 -47.93 20.56 21.89
CA LEU A 22 -47.34 21.40 22.92
C LEU A 22 -46.67 22.63 22.29
N GLY A 23 -46.66 23.75 23.03
CA GLY A 23 -45.89 24.94 22.66
C GLY A 23 -44.38 24.77 22.86
N GLU A 24 -44.00 23.98 23.87
CA GLU A 24 -42.61 23.64 24.17
C GLU A 24 -42.44 22.14 24.45
N PRO A 25 -41.27 21.53 24.12
CA PRO A 25 -41.04 20.12 24.35
C PRO A 25 -40.98 19.76 25.85
N ASN A 26 -41.74 18.75 26.26
CA ASN A 26 -41.68 18.20 27.60
C ASN A 26 -40.88 16.88 27.66
N GLU A 27 -40.71 16.30 28.85
CA GLU A 27 -39.94 15.07 29.05
C GLU A 27 -40.40 13.90 28.16
N LYS A 28 -41.71 13.78 27.91
CA LYS A 28 -42.27 12.75 27.03
C LYS A 28 -41.81 12.96 25.57
N CYS A 29 -41.71 14.21 25.11
CA CYS A 29 -41.17 14.55 23.79
C CYS A 29 -39.71 14.12 23.67
N TYR A 30 -38.89 14.42 24.69
CA TYR A 30 -37.47 14.01 24.70
C TYR A 30 -37.31 12.48 24.66
N LYS A 31 -38.08 11.74 25.47
CA LYS A 31 -38.07 10.27 25.47
C LYS A 31 -38.48 9.68 24.11
N LEU A 32 -39.50 10.25 23.48
CA LEU A 32 -39.97 9.81 22.17
C LEU A 32 -38.95 10.12 21.06
N ALA A 33 -38.36 11.32 21.07
CA ALA A 33 -37.32 11.71 20.14
C ALA A 33 -36.09 10.79 20.24
N ASP A 34 -35.65 10.52 21.47
CA ASP A 34 -34.56 9.60 21.77
C ASP A 34 -34.80 8.18 21.23
N ALA A 35 -36.01 7.64 21.46
CA ALA A 35 -36.41 6.32 20.94
C ALA A 35 -36.48 6.28 19.42
N THR A 36 -37.06 7.32 18.80
CA THR A 36 -37.25 7.42 17.36
C THR A 36 -35.93 7.58 16.62
N TRP A 37 -35.02 8.41 17.15
CA TRP A 37 -33.67 8.55 16.62
C TRP A 37 -32.91 7.22 16.70
N LYS A 38 -33.01 6.50 17.82
CA LYS A 38 -32.38 5.18 17.97
C LYS A 38 -32.90 4.18 16.93
N MET A 39 -34.20 4.19 16.65
CA MET A 39 -34.80 3.37 15.61
C MET A 39 -34.25 3.73 14.22
N LYS A 40 -34.27 5.01 13.84
CA LYS A 40 -33.77 5.49 12.53
C LYS A 40 -32.30 5.12 12.31
N MET A 41 -31.46 5.30 13.33
CA MET A 41 -30.04 4.95 13.23
C MET A 41 -29.81 3.44 13.12
N ARG A 42 -30.64 2.61 13.76
CA ARG A 42 -30.60 1.15 13.55
C ARG A 42 -30.97 0.78 12.11
N TYR A 43 -32.02 1.38 11.55
CA TYR A 43 -32.39 1.15 10.15
C TYR A 43 -31.28 1.57 9.20
N LYS A 44 -30.67 2.74 9.40
CA LYS A 44 -29.51 3.20 8.62
C LYS A 44 -28.34 2.21 8.70
N LYS A 45 -28.04 1.67 9.89
CA LYS A 45 -27.00 0.65 10.06
C LYS A 45 -27.33 -0.65 9.30
N ILE A 46 -28.58 -1.09 9.34
CA ILE A 46 -29.02 -2.29 8.60
C ILE A 46 -28.93 -2.05 7.09
N GLU A 47 -29.36 -0.89 6.61
CA GLU A 47 -29.27 -0.50 5.21
C GLU A 47 -27.81 -0.44 4.74
N ASN A 48 -26.93 0.22 5.50
CA ASN A 48 -25.50 0.27 5.20
C ASN A 48 -24.89 -1.14 5.15
N ARG A 49 -25.20 -2.01 6.12
CA ARG A 49 -24.73 -3.40 6.11
C ARG A 49 -25.23 -4.17 4.88
N ARG A 50 -26.47 -3.92 4.44
CA ARG A 50 -27.01 -4.53 3.21
C ARG A 50 -26.28 -4.03 1.98
N LYS A 51 -25.98 -2.72 1.91
CA LYS A 51 -25.21 -2.10 0.82
C LYS A 51 -23.76 -2.61 0.77
N GLU A 52 -23.09 -2.69 1.92
CA GLU A 52 -21.73 -3.24 2.06
C GLU A 52 -21.65 -4.70 1.59
N ASN A 53 -22.68 -5.49 1.88
CA ASN A 53 -22.76 -6.90 1.47
C ASN A 53 -23.34 -7.10 0.06
N SER A 54 -23.78 -6.04 -0.62
CA SER A 54 -24.39 -6.18 -1.94
C SER A 54 -23.34 -6.35 -3.02
N SER A 55 -23.55 -7.31 -3.92
CA SER A 55 -22.72 -7.46 -5.11
C SER A 55 -23.00 -6.33 -6.10
N ILE A 56 -21.95 -5.63 -6.53
CA ILE A 56 -22.02 -4.65 -7.61
C ILE A 56 -21.86 -5.36 -8.96
N LEU A 57 -22.78 -5.12 -9.89
CA LEU A 57 -22.61 -5.55 -11.28
C LEU A 57 -21.66 -4.55 -11.95
N LEU A 58 -20.60 -5.06 -12.56
CA LEU A 58 -19.68 -4.24 -13.34
C LEU A 58 -20.16 -4.24 -14.79
N ASP A 59 -20.39 -3.05 -15.36
CA ASP A 59 -20.80 -2.89 -16.77
C ASP A 59 -19.73 -3.30 -17.77
N ALA A 60 -18.47 -3.30 -17.33
CA ALA A 60 -17.32 -3.71 -18.11
C ALA A 60 -16.35 -4.52 -17.23
N PRO A 61 -15.58 -5.45 -17.81
CA PRO A 61 -14.54 -6.14 -17.06
C PRO A 61 -13.56 -5.13 -16.45
N PRO A 62 -13.04 -5.38 -15.23
CA PRO A 62 -11.97 -4.57 -14.67
C PRO A 62 -10.84 -4.42 -15.69
N LYS A 63 -10.42 -3.19 -15.97
CA LYS A 63 -9.25 -2.94 -16.82
C LYS A 63 -8.09 -3.70 -16.22
N GLU A 64 -7.52 -4.65 -16.96
CA GLU A 64 -6.34 -5.37 -16.52
C GLU A 64 -5.29 -4.33 -16.12
N ALA A 65 -4.93 -4.30 -14.84
CA ALA A 65 -3.78 -3.53 -14.42
C ALA A 65 -2.63 -4.07 -15.26
N ALA A 66 -2.06 -3.21 -16.13
CA ALA A 66 -0.97 -3.59 -17.01
C ALA A 66 0.03 -4.37 -16.17
N VAL A 67 0.12 -5.67 -16.41
CA VAL A 67 1.11 -6.51 -15.74
C VAL A 67 2.42 -5.85 -16.11
N ASP A 68 3.00 -5.11 -15.17
CA ASP A 68 4.29 -4.50 -15.35
C ASP A 68 5.20 -5.67 -15.69
N GLN A 69 5.54 -5.77 -16.97
CA GLN A 69 5.97 -7.01 -17.59
C GLN A 69 7.02 -7.66 -16.69
N ARG A 70 6.67 -8.80 -16.07
CA ARG A 70 7.63 -9.67 -15.35
C ARG A 70 8.84 -10.02 -16.22
N THR A 71 8.74 -9.77 -17.52
CA THR A 71 9.74 -9.98 -18.56
C THR A 71 10.57 -8.74 -18.94
N LYS A 72 10.49 -7.60 -18.23
CA LYS A 72 11.49 -6.53 -18.39
C LYS A 72 12.83 -7.04 -17.86
N GLN A 73 13.61 -7.64 -18.75
CA GLN A 73 14.95 -8.13 -18.46
C GLN A 73 15.81 -6.95 -18.00
N LYS A 74 16.17 -6.92 -16.71
CA LYS A 74 17.04 -5.88 -16.16
C LYS A 74 18.36 -5.84 -16.93
N ILE A 75 18.82 -4.65 -17.30
CA ILE A 75 20.15 -4.40 -17.88
C ILE A 75 21.12 -4.12 -16.73
N CYS A 76 22.39 -4.50 -16.90
CA CYS A 76 23.44 -4.28 -15.91
C CYS A 76 23.63 -2.79 -15.59
N CYS A 77 23.64 -2.44 -14.30
CA CYS A 77 23.78 -1.06 -13.81
C CYS A 77 25.22 -0.50 -13.83
N ALA A 78 26.24 -1.28 -14.23
CA ALA A 78 27.62 -0.82 -14.24
C ALA A 78 27.94 0.03 -15.48
N THR A 79 29.01 0.83 -15.37
CA THR A 79 29.57 1.61 -16.47
C THR A 79 30.82 0.92 -17.01
N THR A 80 30.97 0.90 -18.33
CA THR A 80 32.16 0.39 -19.02
C THR A 80 33.36 1.33 -18.83
N MET A 81 34.58 0.85 -19.08
CA MET A 81 35.81 1.68 -19.04
C MET A 81 35.77 2.89 -19.99
N ALA A 82 34.90 2.85 -21.01
CA ALA A 82 34.67 3.95 -21.95
C ALA A 82 33.61 4.96 -21.44
N GLY A 83 33.16 4.86 -20.19
CA GLY A 83 32.17 5.76 -19.59
C GLY A 83 30.71 5.53 -20.02
N LYS A 84 30.45 4.52 -20.87
CA LYS A 84 29.09 4.18 -21.35
C LYS A 84 28.42 3.12 -20.46
N PRO A 85 27.09 3.12 -20.29
CA PRO A 85 26.39 2.11 -19.51
C PRO A 85 26.56 0.72 -20.14
N CYS A 86 26.71 -0.29 -19.30
CA CYS A 86 26.79 -1.68 -19.70
C CYS A 86 25.48 -2.12 -20.36
N ARG A 87 25.53 -2.67 -21.58
CA ARG A 87 24.34 -3.14 -22.31
C ARG A 87 24.00 -4.62 -22.08
N PHE A 88 24.80 -5.33 -21.28
CA PHE A 88 24.58 -6.74 -21.00
C PHE A 88 23.43 -6.93 -19.99
N LYS A 89 22.68 -8.02 -20.14
CA LYS A 89 21.62 -8.40 -19.19
C LYS A 89 22.18 -8.59 -17.78
N ALA A 90 21.45 -8.10 -16.79
CA ALA A 90 21.71 -8.39 -15.39
C ALA A 90 21.32 -9.86 -15.12
N VAL A 91 22.33 -10.67 -14.83
CA VAL A 91 22.18 -12.11 -14.56
C VAL A 91 22.46 -12.42 -13.09
N VAL A 92 23.17 -11.52 -12.39
CA VAL A 92 23.52 -11.64 -10.98
C VAL A 92 23.13 -10.33 -10.29
N GLY A 93 22.01 -10.32 -9.58
CA GLY A 93 21.44 -9.09 -9.01
C GLY A 93 21.16 -8.05 -10.10
N ASP A 94 21.75 -6.85 -9.96
CA ASP A 94 21.65 -5.76 -10.94
C ASP A 94 22.88 -5.67 -11.88
N TYR A 95 23.73 -6.72 -11.94
CA TYR A 95 24.95 -6.74 -12.75
C TYR A 95 25.01 -7.94 -13.71
N CYS A 96 25.76 -7.76 -14.81
CA CYS A 96 26.07 -8.85 -15.74
C CYS A 96 27.20 -9.73 -15.17
N ARG A 97 27.43 -10.90 -15.77
CA ARG A 97 28.51 -11.80 -15.34
C ARG A 97 29.91 -11.17 -15.38
N LYS A 98 30.14 -10.18 -16.27
CA LYS A 98 31.42 -9.45 -16.39
C LYS A 98 31.62 -8.42 -15.28
N HIS A 99 30.54 -7.77 -14.86
CA HIS A 99 30.53 -6.80 -13.78
C HIS A 99 30.01 -7.41 -12.48
N LYS A 100 30.15 -8.74 -12.33
CA LYS A 100 29.89 -9.39 -11.05
C LYS A 100 30.90 -8.82 -10.07
N VAL A 101 30.42 -8.01 -9.14
CA VAL A 101 31.19 -7.66 -7.96
C VAL A 101 31.30 -8.96 -7.17
N SER A 102 32.47 -9.61 -7.23
CA SER A 102 32.77 -10.67 -6.27
C SER A 102 32.71 -10.04 -4.88
N ASP A 103 32.17 -10.76 -3.89
CA ASP A 103 32.15 -10.35 -2.47
C ASP A 103 33.56 -10.23 -1.82
N ILE A 104 34.58 -9.96 -2.64
CA ILE A 104 35.83 -9.40 -2.19
C ILE A 104 35.53 -7.93 -1.89
N GLY A 105 34.88 -7.71 -0.73
CA GLY A 105 34.50 -6.39 -0.26
C GLY A 105 35.65 -5.40 -0.44
N MET A 106 35.33 -4.21 -0.94
CA MET A 106 36.27 -3.10 -1.02
C MET A 106 36.97 -2.97 0.34
N GLY A 107 38.29 -3.16 0.38
CA GLY A 107 39.08 -3.07 1.61
C GLY A 107 39.67 -4.38 2.17
N LYS A 108 39.50 -5.54 1.53
CA LYS A 108 40.32 -6.72 1.90
C LYS A 108 41.78 -6.49 1.48
N LYS A 109 42.67 -6.40 2.48
CA LYS A 109 44.12 -6.38 2.27
C LYS A 109 44.52 -7.65 1.52
N VAL A 110 45.08 -7.48 0.33
CA VAL A 110 45.68 -8.57 -0.42
C VAL A 110 46.92 -9.01 0.35
N ASP A 111 47.04 -10.30 0.66
CA ASP A 111 48.22 -10.82 1.36
C ASP A 111 49.42 -10.77 0.40
N VAL A 112 50.32 -9.83 0.65
CA VAL A 112 51.47 -9.53 -0.20
C VAL A 112 52.41 -10.75 -0.31
N ASN A 113 52.45 -11.60 0.71
CA ASN A 113 53.25 -12.84 0.67
C ASN A 113 52.76 -13.81 -0.39
N SER A 114 51.45 -13.92 -0.62
CA SER A 114 50.89 -14.78 -1.66
C SER A 114 51.24 -14.33 -3.07
N LEU A 115 51.52 -13.03 -3.28
CA LEU A 115 51.93 -12.49 -4.57
C LEU A 115 53.43 -12.73 -4.83
N LEU A 116 54.27 -12.60 -3.79
CA LEU A 116 55.70 -12.88 -3.88
C LEU A 116 55.98 -14.35 -4.23
N SER A 117 55.24 -15.29 -3.64
CA SER A 117 55.39 -16.73 -3.94
C SER A 117 55.09 -17.11 -5.40
N GLN A 118 54.32 -16.28 -6.12
CA GLN A 118 54.00 -16.52 -7.53
C GLN A 118 55.08 -15.98 -8.48
N LEU A 119 55.95 -15.08 -8.02
CA LEU A 119 57.03 -14.50 -8.81
C LEU A 119 58.31 -15.34 -8.77
N ASP A 120 58.52 -16.13 -7.70
CA ASP A 120 59.68 -17.03 -7.56
C ASP A 120 59.71 -18.17 -8.60
N GLY A 121 58.64 -18.36 -9.38
CA GLY A 121 58.55 -19.34 -10.46
C GLY A 121 59.00 -18.83 -11.84
N ILE A 122 59.25 -17.54 -12.02
CA ILE A 122 59.65 -16.99 -13.32
C ILE A 122 61.18 -17.02 -13.43
N LYS A 123 61.74 -18.17 -13.82
CA LYS A 123 63.09 -18.20 -14.39
C LYS A 123 63.05 -17.45 -15.71
N ILE A 124 63.61 -16.25 -15.73
CA ILE A 124 63.94 -15.56 -16.99
C ILE A 124 65.14 -16.32 -17.57
N THR A 125 64.88 -17.22 -18.51
CA THR A 125 65.91 -17.74 -19.42
C THR A 125 65.96 -16.85 -20.65
N GLY A 126 67.08 -16.15 -20.84
CA GLY A 126 67.35 -15.31 -22.01
C GLY A 126 67.89 -13.95 -21.63
#